data_AF-A0A447L2L0-F1
#
_entry.id   AF-A0A447L2L0-F1
#
_cell.length_a   1.000
_cell.length_b   1.000
_cell.length_c   1.000
_cell.angle_alpha   90.00
_cell.angle_beta   90.00
_cell.angle_gamma   90.00
#
_symmetry.space_group_name_H-M   'P 1'
#
loop_
_entity.id
_entity.type
_entity.pdbx_description
1 polymer ?
#
loop_
_entity_poly.entity_id
_entity_poly.type
_entity_poly.pdbx_seq_one_letter_code
_entity_poly.pdbx_strand_id
1 'polypeptide(L)'
;MARAIVKDDIYQIRAQVSAWIADHRVQAVLITGGTGFTARDNTPEALLPLFDRQIDGFGELFRMVSYEDIGTATIQSRALAGIANQTVLFRHAGIYPRLPYRMGTHYRIAAGCA
;
A
#
# COMPACT_ATOMS: atom_id res chain seq x y z
N MET A 1 13.48 -5.03 11.81
CA MET A 1 12.62 -4.84 10.63
C MET A 1 11.80 -6.09 10.41
N ALA A 2 10.49 -5.99 10.23
CA ALA A 2 9.64 -7.15 9.92
C ALA A 2 9.10 -7.01 8.49
N ARG A 3 9.22 -8.09 7.72
CA ARG A 3 8.76 -8.21 6.35
C ARG A 3 7.88 -9.45 6.24
N ALA A 4 6.74 -9.31 5.57
CA ALA A 4 5.87 -10.43 5.24
C ALA A 4 5.63 -10.46 3.72
N ILE A 5 5.53 -11.67 3.17
CA ILE A 5 5.06 -11.89 1.80
C ILE A 5 3.76 -12.65 1.91
N VAL A 6 2.68 -12.08 1.37
CA VAL A 6 1.35 -12.68 1.38
C VAL A 6 0.86 -12.87 -0.04
N LYS A 7 0.04 -13.90 -0.26
CA LYS A 7 -0.65 -14.08 -1.53
C LYS A 7 -1.64 -12.94 -1.73
N ASP A 8 -1.98 -12.67 -3.00
CA ASP A 8 -3.00 -11.68 -3.39
C ASP A 8 -4.42 -12.20 -3.09
N ASP A 9 -4.68 -12.39 -1.80
CA ASP A 9 -5.91 -12.89 -1.22
C ASP A 9 -6.41 -11.89 -0.17
N ILE A 10 -7.69 -11.51 -0.28
CA ILE A 10 -8.31 -10.49 0.58
C ILE A 10 -8.13 -10.83 2.06
N TYR A 11 -8.34 -12.09 2.43
CA TYR A 11 -8.34 -12.52 3.81
C TYR A 11 -6.93 -12.58 4.39
N GLN A 12 -5.96 -13.07 3.62
CA GLN A 12 -4.55 -13.10 4.04
C GLN A 12 -3.98 -11.69 4.20
N ILE A 13 -4.26 -10.79 3.26
CA ILE A 13 -3.84 -9.39 3.35
C ILE A 13 -4.45 -8.76 4.61
N ARG A 14 -5.77 -8.92 4.83
CA ARG A 14 -6.43 -8.38 6.03
C ARG A 14 -5.84 -8.93 7.31
N ALA A 15 -5.68 -10.25 7.42
CA ALA A 15 -5.12 -10.87 8.62
C ALA A 15 -3.73 -10.30 8.96
N GLN A 16 -2.85 -10.20 7.95
CA GLN A 16 -1.50 -9.70 8.15
C GLN A 16 -1.48 -8.20 8.52
N VAL A 17 -2.27 -7.39 7.82
CA VAL A 17 -2.33 -5.94 8.03
C VAL A 17 -2.99 -5.61 9.37
N SER A 18 -4.09 -6.27 9.73
CA SER A 18 -4.75 -6.11 11.04
C SER A 18 -3.81 -6.46 12.19
N ALA A 19 -3.02 -7.52 12.07
CA ALA A 19 -2.02 -7.88 13.08
C ALA A 19 -0.96 -6.79 13.27
N TRP A 20 -0.63 -6.03 12.22
CA TRP A 20 0.30 -4.90 12.30
C TRP A 20 -0.34 -3.63 12.83
N ILE A 21 -1.58 -3.33 12.42
CA ILE A 21 -2.38 -2.22 12.95
C ILE A 21 -2.55 -2.36 14.47
N ALA A 22 -2.68 -3.59 14.99
CA ALA A 22 -2.84 -3.84 16.42
C ALA A 22 -1.52 -3.77 17.23
N ASP A 23 -0.34 -3.77 16.59
CA ASP A 23 0.95 -3.71 17.27
C ASP A 23 1.39 -2.26 17.44
N HIS A 24 1.36 -1.74 18.68
CA HIS A 24 1.71 -0.35 19.01
C HIS A 24 3.13 0.08 18.61
N ARG A 25 4.02 -0.87 18.26
CA ARG A 25 5.37 -0.58 17.77
C ARG A 25 5.38 -0.28 16.26
N VAL A 26 4.28 -0.51 15.56
CA VAL A 26 4.14 -0.26 14.13
C VAL A 26 3.48 1.10 13.93
N GLN A 27 4.22 2.01 13.29
CA GLN A 27 3.72 3.36 12.99
C GLN A 27 3.33 3.49 11.51
N ALA A 28 3.96 2.68 10.65
CA ALA A 28 3.69 2.68 9.23
C ALA A 28 3.79 1.28 8.61
N VAL A 29 2.90 1.02 7.66
CA VAL A 29 2.85 -0.17 6.83
C VAL A 29 2.97 0.23 5.36
N LEU A 30 3.99 -0.30 4.69
CA LEU A 30 4.11 -0.21 3.24
C LEU A 30 3.60 -1.51 2.62
N ILE A 31 2.62 -1.40 1.71
CA ILE A 31 2.12 -2.49 0.89
C ILE A 31 2.56 -2.27 -0.56
N THR A 32 3.32 -3.24 -1.09
CA THR A 32 3.78 -3.23 -2.49
C THR A 32 3.26 -4.46 -3.20
N GLY A 33 2.58 -4.31 -4.34
CA GLY A 33 2.00 -5.45 -5.06
C GLY A 33 0.73 -5.10 -5.83
N GLY A 34 0.28 -6.01 -6.71
CA GLY A 34 -0.96 -5.85 -7.50
C GLY A 34 -0.82 -4.87 -8.67
N THR A 35 0.10 -5.13 -9.60
CA THR A 35 0.55 -4.14 -10.61
C THR A 35 -0.39 -3.91 -11.79
N GLY A 36 -1.67 -4.24 -11.72
CA GLY A 36 -2.58 -3.89 -12.81
C GLY A 36 -3.97 -4.48 -12.70
N PHE A 37 -4.84 -3.95 -13.56
CA PHE A 37 -6.25 -4.31 -13.85
C PHE A 37 -6.55 -5.81 -14.05
N THR A 38 -5.64 -6.71 -13.75
CA THR A 38 -5.93 -8.13 -13.61
C THR A 38 -6.99 -8.34 -12.54
N ALA A 39 -7.92 -9.26 -12.77
CA ALA A 39 -8.99 -9.64 -11.83
C ALA A 39 -8.49 -10.19 -10.48
N ARG A 40 -7.18 -10.15 -10.23
CA ARG A 40 -6.52 -10.63 -9.02
C ARG A 40 -6.03 -9.53 -8.09
N ASP A 41 -5.90 -8.27 -8.53
CA ASP A 41 -5.47 -7.19 -7.61
C ASP A 41 -6.58 -6.87 -6.61
N ASN A 42 -6.55 -7.61 -5.51
CA ASN A 42 -7.49 -7.54 -4.41
C ASN A 42 -7.01 -6.61 -3.30
N THR A 43 -5.82 -6.01 -3.47
CA THR A 43 -5.17 -5.21 -2.43
C THR A 43 -6.03 -4.01 -2.01
N PRO A 44 -6.63 -3.22 -2.92
CA PRO A 44 -7.51 -2.13 -2.54
C PRO A 44 -8.74 -2.59 -1.74
N GLU A 45 -9.39 -3.66 -2.19
CA GLU A 45 -10.57 -4.26 -1.56
C GLU A 45 -10.25 -4.83 -0.18
N ALA A 46 -9.02 -5.32 0.03
CA ALA A 46 -8.56 -5.78 1.32
C ALA A 46 -8.32 -4.63 2.30
N LEU A 47 -7.74 -3.52 1.83
CA LEU A 47 -7.28 -2.40 2.67
C LEU A 47 -8.37 -1.39 3.02
N LEU A 48 -9.24 -1.02 2.07
CA LEU A 48 -10.25 0.03 2.27
C LEU A 48 -11.10 -0.17 3.53
N PRO A 49 -11.60 -1.39 3.86
CA PRO A 49 -12.40 -1.61 5.06
C PRO A 49 -11.62 -1.53 6.37
N LEU A 50 -10.28 -1.51 6.32
CA LEU A 50 -9.44 -1.41 7.51
C LEU A 50 -9.13 0.04 7.89
N PHE A 51 -9.43 1.00 7.01
CA PHE A 51 -9.11 2.41 7.25
C PHE A 51 -10.14 3.05 8.18
N ASP A 52 -9.66 3.70 9.24
CA ASP A 52 -10.45 4.65 10.02
C ASP A 52 -10.69 5.92 9.20
N ARG A 53 -9.69 6.32 8.40
CA ARG A 53 -9.75 7.46 7.50
C ARG A 53 -8.88 7.23 6.27
N GLN A 54 -9.42 7.53 5.10
CA GLN A 54 -8.69 7.52 3.83
C GLN A 54 -7.90 8.84 3.63
N ILE A 55 -6.74 8.75 2.98
CA ILE A 55 -5.92 9.90 2.58
C ILE A 55 -6.00 10.03 1.06
N ASP A 56 -7.03 10.72 0.58
CA ASP A 56 -7.34 10.79 -0.87
C ASP A 56 -6.21 11.42 -1.69
N GLY A 57 -5.57 12.45 -1.13
CA GLY A 57 -4.47 13.18 -1.80
C GLY A 57 -3.23 12.32 -2.11
N PHE A 58 -3.06 11.16 -1.45
CA PHE A 58 -1.92 10.28 -1.75
C PHE A 58 -2.03 9.68 -3.15
N GLY A 59 -3.19 9.14 -3.52
CA GLY A 59 -3.38 8.53 -4.83
C GLY A 59 -3.27 9.56 -5.95
N GLU A 60 -3.80 10.75 -5.73
CA GLU A 60 -3.76 11.87 -6.68
C GLU A 60 -2.32 12.34 -6.92
N LEU A 61 -1.59 12.63 -5.85
CA LEU A 61 -0.20 13.06 -5.94
C LEU A 61 0.68 11.97 -6.53
N PHE A 62 0.49 10.70 -6.12
CA PHE A 62 1.22 9.57 -6.68
C PHE A 62 1.04 9.47 -8.19
N ARG A 63 -0.20 9.61 -8.69
CA ARG A 63 -0.48 9.58 -10.13
C ARG A 63 0.09 10.79 -10.87
N MET A 64 0.01 11.98 -10.27
CA MET A 64 0.58 13.19 -10.86
C MET A 64 2.10 13.08 -11.01
N VAL A 65 2.81 12.66 -9.96
CA VAL A 65 4.27 12.44 -10.02
C VAL A 65 4.62 11.30 -10.97
N SER A 66 3.84 10.21 -10.97
CA SER A 66 4.09 9.07 -11.84
C SER A 66 3.91 9.40 -13.33
N TYR A 67 3.04 10.36 -13.66
CA TYR A 67 2.82 10.79 -15.03
C TYR A 67 4.10 11.29 -15.71
N GLU A 68 5.02 11.89 -14.96
CA GLU A 68 6.27 12.41 -15.50
C GLU A 68 7.21 11.30 -16.02
N ASP A 69 7.21 10.11 -15.39
CA ASP A 69 8.10 9.02 -15.83
C ASP A 69 7.40 7.96 -16.69
N ILE A 70 6.14 7.62 -16.37
CA ILE A 70 5.41 6.51 -17.03
C ILE A 70 4.21 6.98 -17.86
N GLY A 71 3.99 8.30 -17.96
CA GLY A 71 2.92 8.89 -18.75
C GLY A 71 1.53 8.37 -18.35
N THR A 72 0.70 8.10 -19.34
CA THR A 72 -0.69 7.63 -19.14
C THR A 72 -0.78 6.25 -18.47
N ALA A 73 0.31 5.47 -18.43
CA ALA A 73 0.32 4.18 -17.74
C ALA A 73 0.01 4.33 -16.24
N THR A 74 0.23 5.51 -15.65
CA THR A 74 -0.13 5.78 -14.24
C THR A 74 -1.61 5.62 -13.93
N ILE A 75 -2.50 5.71 -14.93
CA ILE A 75 -3.95 5.52 -14.75
C ILE A 75 -4.26 4.11 -14.23
N GLN A 76 -3.39 3.13 -14.53
CA GLN A 76 -3.53 1.75 -14.07
C GLN A 76 -3.17 1.57 -12.58
N SER A 77 -2.58 2.58 -11.94
CA SER A 77 -2.22 2.53 -10.53
C SER A 77 -3.42 2.81 -9.63
N ARG A 78 -3.86 1.77 -8.91
CA ARG A 78 -4.83 1.89 -7.81
C ARG A 78 -4.12 2.22 -6.48
N ALA A 79 -3.17 3.17 -6.52
CA ALA A 79 -2.46 3.64 -5.32
C ALA A 79 -3.43 4.34 -4.36
N LEU A 80 -3.30 4.04 -3.07
CA LEU A 80 -4.16 4.56 -2.01
C LEU A 80 -3.43 4.54 -0.67
N ALA A 81 -3.87 5.38 0.25
CA ALA A 81 -3.35 5.43 1.60
C ALA A 81 -4.47 5.72 2.61
N GLY A 82 -4.22 5.37 3.86
CA GLY A 82 -5.17 5.55 4.94
C GLY A 82 -4.50 5.47 6.30
N ILE A 83 -5.28 5.77 7.34
CA ILE A 83 -4.88 5.64 8.74
C ILE A 83 -5.80 4.62 9.39
N ALA A 84 -5.22 3.72 10.17
CA ALA A 84 -5.94 2.77 11.02
C ALA A 84 -5.21 2.61 12.35
N ASN A 85 -5.90 2.80 13.47
CA ASN A 85 -5.33 2.69 14.82
C ASN A 85 -3.97 3.42 15.00
N GLN A 86 -3.92 4.70 14.61
CA GLN A 86 -2.68 5.52 14.62
C GLN A 86 -1.54 4.99 13.73
N THR A 87 -1.78 3.96 12.93
CA THR A 87 -0.83 3.40 11.95
C THR A 87 -1.15 3.95 10.57
N VAL A 88 -0.14 4.42 9.83
CA VAL A 88 -0.33 4.91 8.46
C VAL A 88 -0.07 3.77 7.46
N LEU A 89 -0.99 3.57 6.52
CA LEU A 89 -0.91 2.53 5.50
C LEU A 89 -0.74 3.17 4.13
N PHE A 90 0.28 2.72 3.40
CA PHE A 90 0.54 3.15 2.02
C PHE A 90 0.52 1.94 1.09
N ARG A 91 -0.33 1.99 0.07
CA ARG A 91 -0.30 1.02 -1.03
C ARG A 91 0.14 1.72 -2.29
N HIS A 92 1.16 1.16 -2.95
CA HIS A 92 1.58 1.62 -4.27
C HIS A 92 1.91 0.45 -5.20
N ALA A 93 1.89 0.73 -6.50
CA ALA A 93 2.36 -0.21 -7.51
C ALA A 93 3.89 -0.24 -7.54
N GLY A 94 4.48 -1.41 -7.77
CA GLY A 94 5.94 -1.60 -7.86
C GLY A 94 6.58 -1.04 -9.13
N ILE A 95 5.79 -0.48 -10.05
CA ILE A 95 6.22 0.03 -11.36
C ILE A 95 6.99 1.36 -11.29
N TYR A 96 7.09 1.99 -10.11
CA TYR A 96 7.74 3.30 -9.96
C TYR A 96 8.97 3.24 -9.03
N PRO A 97 10.19 3.52 -9.54
CA PRO A 97 11.44 3.42 -8.77
C PRO A 97 11.81 4.67 -7.96
N ARG A 98 11.05 5.77 -8.02
CA ARG A 98 11.41 7.08 -7.42
C ARG A 98 10.45 7.59 -6.35
N LEU A 99 10.00 6.74 -5.43
CA LEU A 99 9.34 7.28 -4.23
C LEU A 99 10.39 7.96 -3.33
N PRO A 100 10.25 9.25 -3.00
CA PRO A 100 11.17 9.98 -2.10
C PRO A 100 10.88 9.61 -0.64
N TYR A 101 10.66 8.33 -0.35
CA TYR A 101 10.44 7.88 1.01
C TYR A 101 11.76 7.85 1.78
N ARG A 102 12.17 9.01 2.32
CA ARG A 102 13.06 9.05 3.49
C ARG A 102 12.24 8.68 4.73
N MET A 103 11.85 7.41 4.81
CA MET A 103 11.09 6.87 5.94
C MET A 103 12.07 6.33 7.00
N GLY A 104 11.95 6.80 8.25
CA GLY A 104 12.82 6.44 9.37
C GLY A 104 12.75 4.97 9.80
N THR A 105 13.46 4.58 10.84
CA THR A 105 13.82 3.18 11.18
C THR A 105 12.67 2.24 11.67
N HIS A 106 11.42 2.70 11.72
CA HIS A 106 10.29 1.99 12.37
C HIS A 106 9.16 1.54 11.43
N TYR A 107 9.48 0.99 10.24
CA TYR A 107 8.46 0.48 9.30
C TYR A 107 8.44 -1.05 9.17
N ARG A 108 7.28 -1.57 8.75
CA ARG A 108 7.11 -2.96 8.26
C ARG A 108 6.69 -2.94 6.79
N ILE A 109 7.26 -3.85 6.01
CA ILE A 109 6.93 -4.00 4.58
C ILE A 109 6.11 -5.28 4.40
N ALA A 110 4.86 -5.15 3.93
CA ALA A 110 4.12 -6.26 3.33
C ALA A 110 4.32 -6.20 1.82
N ALA A 111 5.05 -7.17 1.27
CA ALA A 111 5.04 -7.35 -0.18
C ALA A 111 3.88 -8.31 -0.52
N GLY A 112 2.87 -7.81 -1.22
CA GLY A 112 1.84 -8.63 -1.84
C GLY A 112 2.33 -9.17 -3.18
N CYS A 113 2.27 -10.50 -3.32
CA CYS A 113 2.46 -11.30 -4.53
C CYS A 113 3.91 -11.65 -4.96
N ALA A 114 4.20 -12.95 -4.83
CA ALA A 114 4.70 -13.78 -5.93
C ALA A 114 3.49 -14.51 -6.55
#